data_AF-A0A9E4D8Y6-F1
#
_entry.id   AF-A0A9E4D8Y6-F1
#
_cell.length_a   1.000
_cell.length_b   1.000
_cell.length_c   1.000
_cell.angle_alpha   90.00
_cell.angle_beta   90.00
_cell.angle_gamma   90.00
#
_symmetry.space_group_name_H-M   'P 1'
#
loop_
_entity.id
_entity.type
_entity.pdbx_description
1 polymer ?
#
loop_
_entity_poly.entity_id
_entity_poly.type
_entity_poly.pdbx_seq_one_letter_code
_entity_poly.pdbx_strand_id
1 'polypeptide(L)'
;MAVFSTIGDIFRTAAPWISVGANLLATVKQFESAKAIERQGAFNRGVFEAEGAAIWENYEDRAAILQAQQRRLRGEQAAAYAKSGVTLAGSPALVMAETLYLQELDQSAMYRQAVADRQSALNKGALAEWEAQQQGAAVRADAYGGIARVAAQGVDLLFPREAPA
;
A
#
# COMPACT_ATOMS: atom_id res chain seq x y z
N MET A 1 -37.53 -43.45 -35.44
CA MET A 1 -36.20 -42.90 -35.08
C MET A 1 -36.02 -41.47 -35.61
N ALA A 2 -36.85 -40.49 -35.20
CA ALA A 2 -36.73 -39.10 -35.68
C ALA A 2 -36.48 -38.09 -34.54
N VAL A 3 -36.99 -38.37 -33.33
CA VAL A 3 -36.92 -37.47 -32.16
C VAL A 3 -35.49 -37.29 -31.61
N PHE A 4 -34.63 -38.31 -31.73
CA PHE A 4 -33.22 -38.19 -31.32
C PHE A 4 -32.39 -37.29 -32.24
N SER A 5 -32.78 -37.15 -33.52
CA SER A 5 -32.08 -36.25 -34.45
C SER A 5 -32.37 -34.78 -34.12
N THR A 6 -33.62 -34.46 -33.77
CA THR A 6 -34.05 -33.09 -33.48
C THR A 6 -33.47 -32.54 -32.18
N ILE A 7 -33.34 -33.38 -31.14
CA ILE A 7 -32.66 -33.01 -29.89
C ILE A 7 -31.15 -32.81 -30.13
N GLY A 8 -30.52 -33.69 -30.93
CA GLY A 8 -29.12 -33.55 -31.33
C GLY A 8 -28.82 -32.25 -32.06
N ASP A 9 -29.72 -31.81 -32.94
CA ASP A 9 -29.59 -30.56 -33.69
C ASP A 9 -29.83 -29.32 -32.81
N ILE A 10 -30.73 -29.38 -31.82
CA ILE A 10 -30.89 -28.32 -30.81
C ILE A 10 -29.63 -28.18 -29.95
N PHE A 11 -29.01 -29.28 -29.54
CA PHE A 11 -27.76 -29.22 -28.78
C PHE A 11 -26.58 -28.70 -29.63
N ARG A 12 -26.49 -29.09 -30.90
CA ARG A 12 -25.46 -28.57 -31.82
C ARG A 12 -25.61 -27.08 -32.11
N THR A 13 -26.84 -26.58 -32.18
CA THR A 13 -27.10 -25.15 -32.42
C THR A 13 -27.01 -24.29 -31.16
N ALA A 14 -27.39 -24.81 -29.99
CA ALA A 14 -27.39 -24.05 -28.73
C ALA A 14 -26.04 -24.08 -27.98
N ALA A 15 -25.26 -25.17 -28.07
CA ALA A 15 -24.00 -25.30 -27.33
C ALA A 15 -22.98 -24.16 -27.58
N PRO A 16 -22.81 -23.65 -28.81
CA PRO A 16 -21.91 -22.53 -29.05
C PRO A 16 -22.37 -21.23 -28.38
N TRP A 17 -23.68 -20.94 -28.38
CA TRP A 17 -24.26 -19.76 -27.71
C TRP A 17 -24.13 -19.82 -26.19
N ILE A 18 -24.26 -21.01 -25.59
CA ILE A 18 -24.00 -21.21 -24.15
C ILE A 18 -22.54 -20.88 -23.82
N SER A 19 -21.59 -21.26 -24.67
CA SER A 19 -20.17 -20.96 -24.47
C SER A 19 -19.86 -19.47 -24.56
N VAL A 20 -20.49 -18.75 -25.51
CA VAL A 20 -20.41 -17.29 -25.64
C VAL A 20 -20.93 -16.60 -24.37
N GLY A 21 -22.09 -17.04 -23.86
CA GLY A 21 -22.66 -16.51 -22.62
C GLY A 21 -21.78 -16.75 -21.38
N ALA A 22 -21.20 -17.95 -21.25
CA ALA A 22 -20.29 -18.29 -20.15
C ALA A 22 -19.00 -17.44 -20.19
N ASN A 23 -18.42 -17.24 -21.38
CA ASN A 23 -17.23 -16.42 -21.56
C ASN A 23 -17.50 -14.93 -21.23
N LEU A 24 -18.67 -14.41 -21.61
CA LEU A 24 -19.05 -13.03 -21.32
C LEU A 24 -19.28 -12.80 -19.82
N LEU A 25 -19.89 -13.76 -19.12
CA LEU A 25 -20.02 -13.73 -17.65
C LEU A 25 -18.64 -13.76 -16.96
N ALA A 26 -17.71 -14.57 -17.47
CA ALA A 26 -16.35 -14.63 -16.95
C ALA A 26 -15.62 -13.27 -17.11
N THR A 27 -15.82 -12.58 -18.25
CA THR A 27 -15.28 -11.24 -18.47
C THR A 27 -15.84 -10.22 -17.47
N VAL A 28 -17.14 -10.24 -17.19
CA VAL A 28 -17.74 -9.31 -16.20
C VAL A 28 -17.09 -9.49 -14.82
N LYS A 29 -16.87 -10.75 -14.40
CA LYS A 29 -16.18 -11.06 -13.15
C LYS A 29 -14.73 -10.55 -13.12
N GLN A 30 -14.04 -10.54 -14.26
CA GLN A 30 -12.69 -9.97 -14.38
C GLN A 30 -12.69 -8.44 -14.19
N PHE A 31 -13.72 -7.73 -14.65
CA PHE A 31 -13.84 -6.29 -14.37
C PHE A 31 -14.12 -6.01 -12.89
N GLU A 32 -14.92 -6.84 -12.23
CA GLU A 32 -15.17 -6.73 -10.80
C GLU A 32 -13.91 -7.02 -9.98
N SER A 33 -13.14 -8.05 -10.35
CA SER A 33 -11.89 -8.35 -9.68
C SER A 33 -10.86 -7.24 -9.87
N ALA A 34 -10.77 -6.63 -11.05
CA ALA A 34 -9.91 -5.47 -11.27
C ALA A 34 -10.25 -4.29 -10.34
N LYS A 35 -11.54 -3.97 -10.19
CA LYS A 35 -11.99 -2.94 -9.23
C LYS A 35 -11.71 -3.31 -7.78
N ALA A 36 -11.82 -4.58 -7.42
CA ALA A 36 -11.51 -5.06 -6.08
C ALA A 36 -10.02 -4.91 -5.76
N ILE A 37 -9.13 -5.25 -6.71
CA ILE A 37 -7.67 -5.08 -6.60
C ILE A 37 -7.33 -3.60 -6.37
N GLU A 38 -7.90 -2.69 -7.16
CA GLU A 38 -7.68 -1.24 -6.99
C GLU A 38 -8.12 -0.73 -5.61
N ARG A 39 -9.30 -1.18 -5.14
CA ARG A 39 -9.79 -0.83 -3.80
C ARG A 39 -8.88 -1.36 -2.70
N GLN A 40 -8.35 -2.56 -2.87
CA GLN A 40 -7.39 -3.15 -1.93
C GLN A 40 -6.09 -2.36 -1.91
N GLY A 41 -5.58 -1.90 -3.06
CA GLY A 41 -4.41 -1.02 -3.14
C GLY A 41 -4.61 0.31 -2.40
N ALA A 42 -5.76 0.96 -2.61
CA ALA A 42 -6.10 2.20 -1.91
C ALA A 42 -6.25 1.99 -0.40
N PHE A 43 -6.83 0.87 0.02
CA PHE A 43 -6.91 0.50 1.43
C PHE A 43 -5.52 0.30 2.03
N ASN A 44 -4.65 -0.47 1.37
CA ASN A 44 -3.29 -0.71 1.83
C ASN A 44 -2.51 0.61 1.96
N ARG A 45 -2.66 1.52 1.00
CA ARG A 45 -2.10 2.87 1.11
C ARG A 45 -2.57 3.58 2.38
N GLY A 46 -3.86 3.56 2.67
CA GLY A 46 -4.41 4.16 3.89
C GLY A 46 -3.83 3.55 5.17
N VAL A 47 -3.59 2.22 5.20
CA VAL A 47 -2.93 1.55 6.31
C VAL A 47 -1.50 2.06 6.50
N PHE A 48 -0.71 2.16 5.42
CA PHE A 48 0.66 2.65 5.49
C PHE A 48 0.75 4.16 5.83
N GLU A 49 -0.21 4.97 5.40
CA GLU A 49 -0.33 6.38 5.80
C GLU A 49 -0.61 6.50 7.30
N ALA A 50 -1.49 5.65 7.85
CA ALA A 50 -1.78 5.59 9.27
C ALA A 50 -0.57 5.10 10.09
N GLU A 51 0.16 4.09 9.62
CA GLU A 51 1.43 3.66 10.22
C GLU A 51 2.46 4.79 10.25
N GLY A 52 2.59 5.52 9.13
CA GLY A 52 3.47 6.70 9.05
C GLY A 52 3.10 7.80 10.04
N ALA A 53 1.81 8.04 10.27
CA ALA A 53 1.33 8.98 11.27
C ALA A 53 1.64 8.49 12.71
N ALA A 54 1.40 7.22 12.99
CA ALA A 54 1.70 6.62 14.29
C ALA A 54 3.19 6.64 14.64
N ILE A 55 4.09 6.48 13.64
CA ILE A 55 5.54 6.63 13.83
C ILE A 55 5.88 8.05 14.30
N TRP A 56 5.24 9.06 13.72
CA TRP A 56 5.45 10.44 14.07
C TRP A 56 4.95 10.78 15.48
N GLU A 57 3.75 10.33 15.82
CA GLU A 57 3.16 10.50 17.15
C GLU A 57 4.04 9.86 18.23
N ASN A 58 4.49 8.61 18.01
CA ASN A 58 5.43 7.94 18.91
C ASN A 58 6.76 8.68 19.07
N TYR A 59 7.26 9.34 18.00
CA TYR A 59 8.44 10.18 18.09
C TYR A 59 8.19 11.43 18.94
N GLU A 60 7.06 12.12 18.76
CA GLU A 60 6.69 13.30 19.52
C GLU A 60 6.58 13.00 21.02
N ASP A 61 5.94 11.88 21.38
CA ASP A 61 5.84 11.43 22.77
C ASP A 61 7.21 11.15 23.39
N ARG A 62 8.07 10.43 22.67
CA ARG A 62 9.43 10.14 23.12
C ARG A 62 10.26 11.42 23.26
N ALA A 63 10.13 12.35 22.32
CA ALA A 63 10.80 13.63 22.36
C ALA A 63 10.34 14.47 23.56
N ALA A 64 9.04 14.46 23.88
CA ALA A 64 8.50 15.15 25.05
C ALA A 64 9.04 14.56 26.37
N ILE A 65 9.08 13.22 26.48
CA ILE A 65 9.65 12.54 27.65
C ILE A 65 11.13 12.89 27.80
N LEU A 66 11.90 12.84 26.72
CA LEU A 66 13.32 13.21 26.73
C LEU A 66 13.52 14.65 27.17
N GLN A 67 12.77 15.60 26.61
CA GLN A 67 12.86 17.01 27.03
C GLN A 67 12.52 17.19 28.52
N ALA A 68 11.52 16.48 29.05
CA ALA A 68 11.18 16.52 30.47
C ALA A 68 12.32 15.96 31.35
N GLN A 69 12.96 14.86 30.92
CA GLN A 69 14.13 14.31 31.61
C GLN A 69 15.33 15.26 31.54
N GLN A 70 15.61 15.88 30.39
CA GLN A 70 16.67 16.87 30.24
C GLN A 70 16.48 18.06 31.18
N ARG A 71 15.24 18.59 31.30
CA ARG A 71 14.94 19.68 32.24
C ARG A 71 15.18 19.28 33.69
N ARG A 72 14.79 18.07 34.08
CA ARG A 72 15.05 17.53 35.43
C ARG A 72 16.55 17.40 35.70
N LEU A 73 17.29 16.77 34.79
CA LEU A 73 18.74 16.60 34.92
C LEU A 73 19.47 17.95 35.00
N ARG A 74 19.08 18.94 34.19
CA ARG A 74 19.62 20.31 34.29
C ARG A 74 19.38 20.91 35.68
N GLY A 75 18.17 20.77 36.22
CA GLY A 75 17.82 21.28 37.54
C GLY A 75 18.60 20.58 38.67
N GLU A 76 18.72 19.26 38.60
CA GLU A 76 19.47 18.45 39.57
C GLU A 76 20.96 18.74 39.52
N GLN A 77 21.55 18.84 38.33
CA GLN A 77 22.96 19.24 38.15
C GLN A 77 23.21 20.63 38.72
N ALA A 78 22.38 21.62 38.37
CA ALA A 78 22.51 22.98 38.89
C ALA A 78 22.41 23.02 40.44
N ALA A 79 21.46 22.28 41.02
CA ALA A 79 21.30 22.19 42.48
C ALA A 79 22.48 21.47 43.15
N ALA A 80 23.00 20.39 42.56
CA ALA A 80 24.15 19.66 43.08
C ALA A 80 25.41 20.52 43.07
N TYR A 81 25.66 21.25 41.97
CA TYR A 81 26.77 22.20 41.87
C TYR A 81 26.65 23.33 42.91
N ALA A 82 25.47 23.95 43.04
CA ALA A 82 25.21 24.98 44.03
C ALA A 82 25.46 24.47 45.48
N LYS A 83 25.03 23.24 45.79
CA LYS A 83 25.19 22.64 47.13
C LYS A 83 26.63 22.24 47.44
N SER A 84 27.40 21.81 46.43
CA SER A 84 28.77 21.34 46.61
C SER A 84 29.78 22.45 46.94
N GLY A 85 29.39 23.73 46.87
CA GLY A 85 30.30 24.86 47.10
C GLY A 85 31.46 24.92 46.10
N VAL A 86 31.36 24.16 45.01
CA VAL A 86 32.41 24.00 44.00
C VAL A 86 32.53 25.30 43.21
N THR A 87 33.50 26.13 43.60
CA THR A 87 34.07 27.24 42.83
C THR A 87 35.30 26.79 42.03
N LEU A 88 35.41 25.48 41.71
CA LEU A 88 36.63 24.90 41.15
C LEU A 88 36.95 25.48 39.77
N ALA A 89 38.17 25.99 39.68
CA ALA A 89 38.87 26.33 38.46
C ALA A 89 38.83 25.14 37.47
N GLY A 90 38.00 25.23 36.44
CA GLY A 90 37.72 24.14 35.51
C GLY A 90 36.22 23.97 35.31
N SER A 91 35.66 24.87 34.50
CA SER A 91 34.23 25.18 34.36
C SER A 91 33.28 23.97 34.44
N PRO A 92 32.54 23.79 35.55
CA PRO A 92 31.36 22.91 35.61
C PRO A 92 30.35 23.16 34.48
N ALA A 93 30.31 24.39 33.96
CA ALA A 93 29.49 24.74 32.81
C ALA A 93 29.95 24.07 31.50
N LEU A 94 31.24 23.72 31.35
CA LEU A 94 31.72 22.97 30.18
C LEU A 94 31.19 21.54 30.15
N VAL A 95 31.22 20.83 31.29
CA VAL A 95 30.69 19.45 31.39
C VAL A 95 29.17 19.44 31.20
N MET A 96 28.48 20.43 31.77
CA MET A 96 27.05 20.63 31.50
C MET A 96 26.80 20.93 30.01
N ALA A 97 27.59 21.80 29.37
CA ALA A 97 27.43 22.09 27.95
C ALA A 97 27.67 20.87 27.05
N GLU A 98 28.66 20.03 27.37
CA GLU A 98 28.97 18.82 26.58
C GLU A 98 27.87 17.77 26.68
N THR A 99 27.34 17.53 27.88
CA THR A 99 26.20 16.61 28.06
C THR A 99 24.93 17.10 27.36
N LEU A 100 24.69 18.41 27.33
CA LEU A 100 23.58 19.00 26.57
C LEU A 100 23.77 18.84 25.06
N TYR A 101 24.98 19.07 24.56
CA TYR A 101 25.28 18.89 23.16
C TYR A 101 25.04 17.45 22.69
N LEU A 102 25.46 16.46 23.48
CA LEU A 102 25.19 15.05 23.19
C LEU A 102 23.68 14.73 23.16
N GLN A 103 22.93 15.28 24.10
CA GLN A 103 21.47 15.10 24.17
C GLN A 103 20.74 15.75 22.97
N GLU A 104 21.19 16.93 22.53
CA GLU A 104 20.66 17.57 21.31
C GLU A 104 21.00 16.77 20.06
N LEU A 105 22.20 16.18 20.01
CA LEU A 105 22.64 15.33 18.90
C LEU A 105 21.79 14.05 18.82
N ASP A 106 21.54 13.39 19.95
CA ASP A 106 20.64 12.22 20.03
C ASP A 106 19.22 12.57 19.60
N GLN A 107 18.68 13.71 20.04
CA GLN A 107 17.36 14.17 19.61
C GLN A 107 17.32 14.42 18.10
N SER A 108 18.38 15.01 17.53
CA SER A 108 18.49 15.22 16.07
C SER A 108 18.56 13.90 15.29
N ALA A 109 19.22 12.87 15.85
CA ALA A 109 19.31 11.55 15.26
C ALA A 109 17.94 10.86 15.27
N MET A 110 17.23 10.91 16.40
CA MET A 110 15.88 10.39 16.54
C MET A 110 14.90 11.06 15.59
N TYR A 111 14.98 12.38 15.44
CA TYR A 111 14.16 13.14 14.48
C TYR A 111 14.39 12.66 13.06
N ARG A 112 15.66 12.58 12.62
CA ARG A 112 16.02 12.13 11.27
C ARG A 112 15.53 10.71 11.01
N GLN A 113 15.67 9.83 11.99
CA GLN A 113 15.18 8.46 11.90
C GLN A 113 13.65 8.43 11.76
N ALA A 114 12.91 9.17 12.58
CA ALA A 114 11.46 9.24 12.51
C ALA A 114 10.96 9.80 11.16
N VAL A 115 11.63 10.83 10.62
CA VAL A 115 11.32 11.36 9.28
C VAL A 115 11.57 10.30 8.20
N ALA A 116 12.71 9.60 8.26
CA ALA A 116 13.04 8.54 7.30
C ALA A 116 12.04 7.38 7.35
N ASP A 117 11.66 6.93 8.55
CA ASP A 117 10.71 5.83 8.75
C ASP A 117 9.30 6.22 8.30
N ARG A 118 8.85 7.45 8.60
CA ARG A 118 7.58 7.98 8.10
C ARG A 118 7.57 8.05 6.58
N GLN A 119 8.63 8.58 5.97
CA GLN A 119 8.73 8.68 4.51
C GLN A 119 8.76 7.28 3.86
N SER A 120 9.44 6.33 4.49
CA SER A 120 9.47 4.93 4.07
C SER A 120 8.06 4.31 4.07
N ALA A 121 7.28 4.53 5.13
CA ALA A 121 5.89 4.07 5.19
C ALA A 121 5.02 4.69 4.08
N LEU A 122 5.10 6.01 3.88
CA LEU A 122 4.38 6.69 2.80
C LEU A 122 4.77 6.16 1.41
N ASN A 123 6.05 5.93 1.17
CA ASN A 123 6.54 5.37 -0.09
C ASN A 123 6.03 3.94 -0.32
N LYS A 124 6.00 3.10 0.74
CA LYS A 124 5.40 1.75 0.66
C LYS A 124 3.91 1.81 0.33
N GLY A 125 3.18 2.74 0.93
CA GLY A 125 1.77 2.97 0.62
C GLY A 125 1.54 3.37 -0.84
N ALA A 126 2.32 4.33 -1.34
CA ALA A 126 2.26 4.75 -2.73
C ALA A 126 2.62 3.61 -3.70
N LEU A 127 3.63 2.81 -3.36
CA LEU A 127 4.02 1.64 -4.16
C LEU A 127 2.90 0.59 -4.19
N ALA A 128 2.28 0.27 -3.05
CA ALA A 128 1.20 -0.69 -2.97
C ALA A 128 -0.03 -0.27 -3.79
N GLU A 129 -0.37 1.02 -3.80
CA GLU A 129 -1.42 1.54 -4.66
C GLU A 129 -1.05 1.44 -6.14
N TRP A 130 0.18 1.83 -6.49
CA TRP A 130 0.66 1.76 -7.87
C TRP A 130 0.66 0.31 -8.40
N GLU A 131 1.15 -0.65 -7.62
CA GLU A 131 1.12 -2.07 -7.96
C GLU A 131 -0.30 -2.57 -8.19
N ALA A 132 -1.24 -2.19 -7.33
CA ALA A 132 -2.65 -2.55 -7.49
C ALA A 132 -3.29 -1.92 -8.73
N GLN A 133 -2.97 -0.66 -9.05
CA GLN A 133 -3.44 -0.01 -10.28
C GLN A 133 -2.91 -0.72 -11.52
N GLN A 134 -1.64 -1.12 -11.53
CA GLN A 134 -1.04 -1.86 -12.65
C GLN A 134 -1.67 -3.25 -12.81
N GLN A 135 -1.85 -3.97 -11.71
CA GLN A 135 -2.53 -5.27 -11.74
C GLN A 135 -3.97 -5.14 -12.21
N GLY A 136 -4.71 -4.14 -11.70
CA GLY A 136 -6.08 -3.85 -12.15
C GLY A 136 -6.14 -3.49 -13.64
N ALA A 137 -5.19 -2.71 -14.15
CA ALA A 137 -5.08 -2.38 -15.56
C ALA A 137 -4.80 -3.62 -16.43
N ALA A 138 -3.88 -4.50 -16.00
CA ALA A 138 -3.60 -5.75 -16.70
C ALA A 138 -4.83 -6.65 -16.78
N VAL A 139 -5.55 -6.84 -15.66
CA VAL A 139 -6.78 -7.64 -15.62
C VAL A 139 -7.87 -7.05 -16.53
N ARG A 140 -8.00 -5.72 -16.59
CA ARG A 140 -8.92 -5.07 -17.54
C ARG A 140 -8.51 -5.30 -18.98
N ALA A 141 -7.22 -5.20 -19.31
CA ALA A 141 -6.71 -5.47 -20.65
C ALA A 141 -7.01 -6.91 -21.09
N ASP A 142 -6.82 -7.88 -20.20
CA ASP A 142 -7.19 -9.28 -20.43
C ASP A 142 -8.69 -9.45 -20.67
N ALA A 143 -9.52 -8.74 -19.89
CA ALA A 143 -10.97 -8.75 -20.07
C ALA A 143 -11.38 -8.19 -21.44
N TYR A 144 -10.80 -7.07 -21.89
CA TYR A 144 -11.05 -6.55 -23.24
C TYR A 144 -10.63 -7.53 -24.34
N GLY A 145 -9.49 -8.21 -24.18
CA GLY A 145 -9.07 -9.29 -25.08
C GLY A 145 -10.01 -10.50 -25.05
N GLY A 146 -10.67 -10.75 -23.91
CA GLY A 146 -11.77 -11.70 -23.78
C GLY A 146 -13.00 -11.29 -24.58
N ILE A 147 -13.46 -10.04 -24.45
CA ILE A 147 -14.59 -9.50 -25.22
C ILE A 147 -14.35 -9.61 -26.71
N ALA A 148 -13.15 -9.23 -27.19
CA ALA A 148 -12.81 -9.32 -28.60
C ALA A 148 -12.89 -10.76 -29.13
N ARG A 149 -12.44 -11.75 -28.34
CA ARG A 149 -12.57 -13.18 -28.66
C ARG A 149 -14.03 -13.64 -28.67
N VAL A 150 -14.83 -13.21 -27.69
CA VAL A 150 -16.26 -13.53 -27.62
C VAL A 150 -17.02 -12.92 -28.80
N ALA A 151 -16.68 -11.69 -29.19
CA ALA A 151 -17.25 -11.02 -30.36
C ALA A 151 -16.88 -11.77 -31.66
N ALA A 152 -15.63 -12.19 -31.82
CA ALA A 152 -15.21 -13.00 -32.96
C ALA A 152 -15.97 -14.35 -33.02
N GLN A 153 -16.11 -15.04 -31.89
CA GLN A 153 -16.91 -16.28 -31.80
C GLN A 153 -18.38 -16.04 -32.17
N GLY A 154 -18.99 -14.96 -31.67
CA GLY A 154 -20.36 -14.60 -32.00
C GLY A 154 -20.54 -14.30 -33.49
N VAL A 155 -19.58 -13.60 -34.11
CA VAL A 155 -19.60 -13.32 -35.56
C VAL A 155 -19.47 -14.60 -36.37
N ASP A 156 -18.56 -15.50 -36.01
CA ASP A 156 -18.39 -16.79 -36.71
C ASP A 156 -19.64 -17.68 -36.59
N LEU A 157 -20.41 -17.57 -35.51
CA LEU A 157 -21.68 -18.28 -35.33
C LEU A 157 -22.84 -17.67 -36.13
N LEU A 158 -22.82 -16.36 -36.36
CA LEU A 158 -23.83 -15.66 -37.16
C LEU A 158 -23.53 -15.73 -38.66
N PHE A 159 -22.26 -15.78 -39.04
CA PHE A 159 -21.77 -15.79 -40.42
C PHE A 159 -20.69 -16.88 -40.58
N PRO A 160 -21.08 -18.17 -40.58
CA PRO A 160 -20.11 -19.25 -40.72
C PRO A 160 -19.40 -19.12 -42.07
N ARG A 161 -18.07 -19.07 -42.05
CA ARG A 161 -17.26 -19.06 -43.27
C ARG A 161 -17.37 -20.43 -43.93
N GLU A 162 -17.88 -20.47 -45.15
CA GLU A 162 -17.88 -21.68 -45.96
C GLU A 162 -16.44 -22.17 -46.13
N ALA A 163 -16.18 -23.43 -45.79
CA ALA A 163 -14.86 -24.04 -45.97
C ALA A 163 -14.52 -24.06 -47.47
N PRO A 164 -13.29 -23.70 -47.88
CA PRO A 164 -12.88 -23.87 -49.27
C PRO A 164 -12.91 -25.37 -49.63
N ALA A 165 -13.58 -25.67 -50.75
CA ALA A 165 -13.77 -27.01 -51.30
C ALA A 165 -12.46 -27.68 -51.74
#